data_AF-A0A0P8C501-F1
#
_entry.id   AF-A0A0P8C501-F1
#
_cell.length_a   1.000
_cell.length_b   1.000
_cell.length_c   1.000
_cell.angle_alpha   90.00
_cell.angle_beta   90.00
_cell.angle_gamma   90.00
#
_symmetry.space_group_name_H-M   'P 1'
#
loop_
_entity.id
_entity.type
_entity.pdbx_description
1 polymer ?
#
loop_
_entity_poly.entity_id
_entity_poly.type
_entity_poly.pdbx_seq_one_letter_code
_entity_poly.pdbx_strand_id
1 'polypeptide(L)'
;MGGCGGRIDLTIQSFIILERQIKRMEEEVVIDYIKESKLSVKSAVEKMQTMEIMEKTFDSESNDIALYLAMSKRAEEEGEKEIAAYLFNIAMDEASHAAQFAALLGMVKDTRTNLLNMLAGEIQAEKDKSDASEVAFGEGNDEAFKFFEKSMKDETRHKEGIKKILSKLQAKD
;
A
#
# COMPACT_ATOMS: atom_id res chain seq x y z
N MET A 1 49.76 -58.12 43.95
CA MET A 1 49.51 -56.72 43.54
C MET A 1 50.06 -56.53 42.14
N GLY A 2 49.27 -56.00 41.22
CA GLY A 2 49.70 -55.69 39.84
C GLY A 2 48.49 -55.67 38.90
N GLY A 3 47.97 -54.48 38.63
CA GLY A 3 46.61 -54.23 38.15
C GLY A 3 46.31 -54.61 36.69
N CYS A 4 45.06 -55.02 36.46
CA CYS A 4 44.43 -55.02 35.14
C CYS A 4 44.12 -53.57 34.72
N GLY A 5 44.95 -52.99 33.84
CA GLY A 5 44.64 -51.75 33.13
C GLY A 5 44.10 -52.07 31.73
N GLY A 6 42.84 -51.77 31.49
CA GLY A 6 42.09 -52.14 30.29
C GLY A 6 42.68 -51.57 29.00
N ARG A 7 42.90 -52.45 28.01
CA ARG A 7 42.95 -52.07 26.60
C ARG A 7 41.53 -51.71 26.19
N ILE A 8 41.19 -50.43 26.20
CA ILE A 8 39.97 -49.95 25.55
C ILE A 8 40.15 -50.22 24.06
N ASP A 9 39.22 -50.97 23.49
CA ASP A 9 39.23 -51.40 22.09
C ASP A 9 39.21 -50.17 21.17
N LEU A 10 40.23 -50.00 20.34
CA LEU A 10 40.41 -48.83 19.45
C LEU A 10 39.20 -48.65 18.52
N THR A 11 38.49 -49.73 18.18
CA THR A 11 37.24 -49.74 17.41
C THR A 11 36.07 -49.08 18.13
N ILE A 12 35.94 -49.28 19.44
CA ILE A 12 34.90 -48.64 20.26
C ILE A 12 35.15 -47.12 20.36
N GLN A 13 36.42 -46.72 20.48
CA GLN A 13 36.79 -45.32 20.59
C GLN A 13 36.53 -44.55 19.29
N SER A 14 36.79 -45.17 18.12
CA SER A 14 36.42 -44.62 16.81
C SER A 14 34.91 -44.51 16.62
N PHE A 15 34.13 -45.49 17.08
CA PHE A 15 32.67 -45.45 17.02
C PHE A 15 32.07 -44.28 17.83
N ILE A 16 32.57 -44.07 19.05
CA ILE A 16 32.16 -42.93 19.91
C ILE A 16 32.49 -41.57 19.26
N ILE A 17 33.63 -41.47 18.58
CA ILE A 17 34.01 -40.24 17.85
C ILE A 17 33.03 -39.98 16.70
N LEU A 18 32.67 -41.02 15.95
CA LEU A 18 31.75 -40.91 14.83
C LEU A 18 30.34 -40.51 15.29
N GLU A 19 29.81 -41.12 16.35
CA GLU A 19 28.52 -40.73 16.93
C GLU A 19 28.51 -39.26 17.38
N ARG A 20 29.60 -38.79 17.99
CA ARG A 20 29.76 -37.36 18.35
C ARG A 20 29.86 -36.45 17.13
N GLN A 21 30.43 -36.92 16.02
CA GLN A 21 30.46 -36.16 14.77
C GLN A 21 29.07 -36.07 14.14
N ILE A 22 28.33 -37.19 14.08
CA ILE A 22 26.96 -37.23 13.57
C ILE A 22 26.07 -36.28 14.38
N LYS A 23 26.12 -36.35 15.72
CA LYS A 23 25.31 -35.47 16.58
C LYS A 23 25.62 -33.98 16.37
N ARG A 24 26.89 -33.62 16.17
CA ARG A 24 27.28 -32.23 15.86
C ARG A 24 26.75 -31.78 14.50
N MET A 25 26.79 -32.65 13.49
CA MET A 25 26.23 -32.36 12.17
C MET A 25 24.73 -32.16 12.24
N GLU A 26 24.00 -32.98 13.01
CA GLU A 26 22.55 -32.80 13.22
C GLU A 26 22.24 -31.45 13.89
N GLU A 27 22.99 -31.08 14.94
CA GLU A 27 22.84 -29.78 15.60
C GLU A 27 23.11 -28.60 14.65
N GLU A 28 24.14 -28.70 13.80
CA GLU A 28 24.48 -27.67 12.82
C GLU A 28 23.37 -27.48 11.76
N VAL A 29 22.84 -28.59 11.22
CA VAL A 29 21.71 -28.57 10.28
C VAL A 29 20.48 -27.92 10.90
N VAL A 30 20.16 -28.25 12.16
CA VAL A 30 19.03 -27.64 12.88
C VAL A 30 19.27 -26.15 13.11
N ILE A 31 20.49 -25.75 13.47
CA ILE A 31 20.86 -24.33 13.65
C ILE A 31 20.69 -23.56 12.34
N ASP A 32 21.14 -24.10 11.21
CA ASP A 32 21.01 -23.42 9.92
C ASP A 32 19.56 -23.31 9.47
N TYR A 33 18.75 -24.37 9.64
CA TYR A 33 17.31 -24.30 9.42
C TYR A 33 16.61 -23.23 10.28
N ILE A 34 17.00 -23.11 11.56
CA ILE A 34 16.47 -22.08 12.46
C ILE A 34 16.89 -20.68 12.00
N LYS A 35 18.14 -20.48 11.53
CA LYS A 35 18.61 -19.19 11.01
C LYS A 35 17.83 -18.77 9.77
N GLU A 36 17.67 -19.68 8.80
CA GLU A 36 16.90 -19.42 7.58
C GLU A 36 15.44 -19.09 7.89
N SER A 37 14.82 -19.85 8.81
CA SER A 37 13.45 -19.59 9.26
C SER A 37 13.31 -18.22 9.93
N LYS A 38 14.26 -17.83 10.80
CA LYS A 38 14.28 -16.50 11.44
C LYS A 38 14.44 -15.37 10.44
N LEU A 39 15.29 -15.53 9.42
CA LEU A 39 15.46 -14.56 8.35
C LEU A 39 14.17 -14.39 7.54
N SER A 40 13.48 -15.49 7.21
CA SER A 40 12.20 -15.45 6.51
C SER A 40 11.12 -14.73 7.33
N VAL A 41 10.99 -15.03 8.62
CA VAL A 41 10.04 -14.35 9.52
C VAL A 41 10.39 -12.87 9.66
N LYS A 42 11.67 -12.54 9.85
CA LYS A 42 12.11 -11.14 9.93
C LYS A 42 11.78 -10.38 8.64
N SER A 43 12.06 -10.95 7.47
CA SER A 43 11.72 -10.35 6.18
C SER A 43 10.20 -10.16 6.01
N ALA A 44 9.39 -11.13 6.45
CA ALA A 44 7.93 -10.99 6.42
C ALA A 44 7.44 -9.88 7.36
N VAL A 45 7.97 -9.79 8.58
CA VAL A 45 7.64 -8.73 9.55
C VAL A 45 8.10 -7.35 9.05
N GLU A 46 9.31 -7.24 8.50
CA GLU A 46 9.82 -6.01 7.89
C GLU A 46 8.99 -5.60 6.68
N LYS A 47 8.56 -6.55 5.83
CA LYS A 47 7.62 -6.27 4.73
C LYS A 47 6.28 -5.78 5.24
N MET A 48 5.75 -6.32 6.33
CA MET A 48 4.51 -5.82 6.96
C MET A 48 4.70 -4.39 7.49
N GLN A 49 5.81 -4.09 8.15
CA GLN A 49 6.13 -2.74 8.61
C GLN A 49 6.32 -1.77 7.44
N THR A 50 7.00 -2.20 6.38
CA THR A 50 7.21 -1.40 5.17
C THR A 50 5.89 -1.12 4.47
N MET A 51 5.01 -2.12 4.34
CA MET A 51 3.68 -1.93 3.76
C MET A 51 2.84 -0.95 4.58
N GLU A 52 2.81 -1.08 5.90
CA GLU A 52 2.08 -0.14 6.77
C GLU A 52 2.63 1.29 6.67
N ILE A 53 3.96 1.45 6.59
CA ILE A 53 4.59 2.76 6.38
C ILE A 53 4.17 3.32 5.01
N MET A 54 4.24 2.50 3.95
CA MET A 54 3.85 2.92 2.60
C MET A 54 2.37 3.33 2.51
N GLU A 55 1.46 2.61 3.18
CA GLU A 55 0.03 2.96 3.24
C GLU A 55 -0.18 4.31 3.93
N LYS A 56 0.46 4.51 5.09
CA LYS A 56 0.39 5.80 5.81
C LYS A 56 0.98 6.95 4.99
N THR A 57 2.10 6.70 4.29
CA THR A 57 2.70 7.71 3.42
C THR A 57 1.78 8.00 2.24
N PHE A 58 1.21 6.98 1.58
CA PHE A 58 0.23 7.19 0.50
C PHE A 58 -0.95 8.07 0.96
N ASP A 59 -1.50 7.82 2.15
CA ASP A 59 -2.58 8.62 2.71
C ASP A 59 -2.14 10.06 3.01
N SER A 60 -0.95 10.24 3.60
CA SER A 60 -0.39 11.57 3.89
C SER A 60 -0.17 12.38 2.61
N GLU A 61 0.55 11.82 1.64
CA GLU A 61 0.84 12.47 0.36
C GLU A 61 -0.46 12.81 -0.39
N SER A 62 -1.45 11.91 -0.36
CA SER A 62 -2.76 12.16 -0.98
C SER A 62 -3.52 13.31 -0.33
N ASN A 63 -3.41 13.47 1.00
CA ASN A 63 -4.03 14.58 1.72
C ASN A 63 -3.31 15.91 1.43
N ASP A 64 -1.99 15.89 1.33
CA ASP A 64 -1.17 17.07 1.06
C ASP A 64 -1.51 17.68 -0.31
N ILE A 65 -1.81 16.86 -1.33
CA ILE A 65 -2.30 17.35 -2.64
C ILE A 65 -3.51 18.27 -2.47
N ALA A 66 -4.54 17.84 -1.74
CA ALA A 66 -5.78 18.60 -1.57
C ALA A 66 -5.51 19.91 -0.80
N LEU A 67 -4.71 19.83 0.26
CA LEU A 67 -4.36 20.98 1.09
C LEU A 67 -3.55 22.02 0.31
N TYR A 68 -2.52 21.59 -0.42
CA TYR A 68 -1.66 22.50 -1.18
C TYR A 68 -2.37 23.10 -2.39
N LEU A 69 -3.30 22.39 -3.04
CA LEU A 69 -4.16 22.98 -4.07
C LEU A 69 -5.10 24.05 -3.49
N ALA A 70 -5.66 23.81 -2.30
CA ALA A 70 -6.49 24.82 -1.63
C ALA A 70 -5.66 26.05 -1.22
N MET A 71 -4.46 25.85 -0.69
CA MET A 71 -3.53 26.95 -0.36
C MET A 71 -3.08 27.71 -1.62
N SER A 72 -2.81 27.00 -2.72
CA SER A 72 -2.47 27.61 -4.01
C SER A 72 -3.61 28.50 -4.50
N LYS A 73 -4.86 27.99 -4.48
CA LYS A 73 -6.06 28.76 -4.82
C LYS A 73 -6.19 30.01 -3.97
N ARG A 74 -5.95 29.88 -2.66
CA ARG A 74 -6.00 31.00 -1.72
C ARG A 74 -4.95 32.07 -2.03
N ALA A 75 -3.72 31.67 -2.33
CA ALA A 75 -2.65 32.59 -2.73
C ALA A 75 -2.99 33.35 -4.03
N GLU A 76 -3.64 32.69 -5.00
CA GLU A 76 -4.13 33.39 -6.20
C GLU A 76 -5.16 34.47 -5.88
N GLU A 77 -6.11 34.18 -4.97
CA GLU A 77 -7.14 35.12 -4.53
C GLU A 77 -6.57 36.33 -3.80
N GLU A 78 -5.44 36.14 -3.10
CA GLU A 78 -4.69 37.20 -2.41
C GLU A 78 -3.77 37.99 -3.37
N GLY A 79 -3.61 37.53 -4.61
CA GLY A 79 -2.77 38.17 -5.63
C GLY A 79 -1.32 37.69 -5.66
N GLU A 80 -0.96 36.72 -4.81
CA GLU A 80 0.39 36.17 -4.64
C GLU A 80 0.69 35.08 -5.69
N LYS A 81 0.80 35.50 -6.95
CA LYS A 81 0.91 34.58 -8.11
C LYS A 81 2.11 33.63 -8.07
N GLU A 82 3.27 34.11 -7.58
CA GLU A 82 4.48 33.28 -7.49
C GLU A 82 4.31 32.19 -6.42
N ILE A 83 3.73 32.53 -5.27
CA ILE A 83 3.44 31.59 -4.19
C ILE A 83 2.40 30.57 -4.63
N ALA A 84 1.33 31.02 -5.31
CA ALA A 84 0.32 30.12 -5.85
C ALA A 84 0.91 29.09 -6.82
N ALA A 85 1.77 29.52 -7.74
CA ALA A 85 2.44 28.63 -8.69
C ALA A 85 3.39 27.66 -7.99
N TYR A 86 4.12 28.12 -6.97
CA TYR A 86 5.00 27.27 -6.18
C TYR A 86 4.22 26.18 -5.42
N LEU A 87 3.14 26.55 -4.74
CA LEU A 87 2.27 25.61 -4.01
C LEU A 87 1.61 24.59 -4.95
N PHE A 88 1.19 25.02 -6.15
CA PHE A 88 0.66 24.12 -7.17
C PHE A 88 1.71 23.07 -7.59
N ASN A 89 2.95 23.50 -7.81
CA ASN A 89 4.03 22.57 -8.19
C ASN A 89 4.30 21.55 -7.07
N ILE A 90 4.34 21.97 -5.80
CA ILE A 90 4.47 21.04 -4.67
C ILE A 90 3.31 20.03 -4.68
N ALA A 91 2.07 20.48 -4.88
CA ALA A 91 0.93 19.55 -4.95
C ALA A 91 1.07 18.51 -6.08
N MET A 92 1.72 18.86 -7.19
CA MET A 92 2.00 17.91 -8.28
C MET A 92 3.15 16.96 -7.97
N ASP A 93 4.15 17.41 -7.19
CA ASP A 93 5.22 16.54 -6.68
C ASP A 93 4.62 15.49 -5.72
N GLU A 94 3.75 15.90 -4.78
CA GLU A 94 3.09 14.95 -3.87
C GLU A 94 2.13 14.00 -4.62
N ALA A 95 1.48 14.47 -5.69
CA ALA A 95 0.69 13.60 -6.56
C ALA A 95 1.56 12.52 -7.24
N SER A 96 2.79 12.87 -7.64
CA SER A 96 3.76 11.92 -8.18
C SER A 96 4.20 10.91 -7.11
N HIS A 97 4.46 11.36 -5.88
CA HIS A 97 4.81 10.50 -4.75
C HIS A 97 3.67 9.52 -4.42
N ALA A 98 2.45 10.01 -4.25
CA ALA A 98 1.27 9.19 -3.98
C ALA A 98 1.03 8.16 -5.09
N ALA A 99 1.18 8.54 -6.37
CA ALA A 99 1.05 7.62 -7.49
C ALA A 99 2.10 6.49 -7.44
N GLN A 100 3.34 6.81 -7.07
CA GLN A 100 4.40 5.82 -6.91
C GLN A 100 4.11 4.84 -5.77
N PHE A 101 3.60 5.31 -4.63
CA PHE A 101 3.19 4.44 -3.52
C PHE A 101 1.98 3.57 -3.88
N ALA A 102 0.96 4.12 -4.55
CA ALA A 102 -0.19 3.33 -5.01
C ALA A 102 0.24 2.17 -5.94
N ALA A 103 1.24 2.40 -6.80
CA ALA A 103 1.82 1.36 -7.63
C ALA A 103 2.58 0.30 -6.80
N LEU A 104 3.41 0.72 -5.84
CA LEU A 104 4.18 -0.18 -4.95
C LEU A 104 3.27 -1.02 -4.04
N LEU A 105 2.16 -0.45 -3.58
CA LEU A 105 1.11 -1.12 -2.80
C LEU A 105 0.24 -2.05 -3.65
N GLY A 106 0.44 -2.07 -4.98
CA GLY A 106 -0.29 -2.95 -5.88
C GLY A 106 -1.76 -2.55 -6.10
N MET A 107 -2.12 -1.29 -5.84
CA MET A 107 -3.47 -0.76 -6.05
C MET A 107 -3.81 -0.62 -7.54
N VAL A 108 -2.79 -0.45 -8.38
CA VAL A 108 -2.92 -0.30 -9.84
C VAL A 108 -2.84 -1.69 -10.52
N LYS A 109 -3.88 -2.04 -11.28
CA LYS A 109 -3.96 -3.27 -12.10
C LYS A 109 -3.85 -2.94 -13.59
N ASP A 110 -4.29 -3.84 -14.48
CA ASP A 110 -4.43 -3.54 -15.90
C ASP A 110 -5.50 -2.47 -16.15
N THR A 111 -5.42 -1.79 -17.31
CA THR A 111 -6.30 -0.66 -17.65
C THR A 111 -7.78 -1.03 -17.59
N ARG A 112 -8.17 -2.22 -18.04
CA ARG A 112 -9.57 -2.62 -18.06
C ARG A 112 -10.08 -2.82 -16.64
N THR A 113 -9.33 -3.55 -15.81
CA THR A 113 -9.66 -3.77 -14.40
C THR A 113 -9.75 -2.45 -13.63
N ASN A 114 -8.80 -1.53 -13.83
CA ASN A 114 -8.83 -0.23 -13.16
C ASN A 114 -10.08 0.57 -13.55
N LEU A 115 -10.43 0.63 -14.84
CA LEU A 115 -11.63 1.35 -15.30
C LEU A 115 -12.93 0.73 -14.78
N LEU A 116 -13.01 -0.60 -14.66
CA LEU A 116 -14.17 -1.27 -14.05
C LEU A 116 -14.28 -0.97 -12.56
N ASN A 117 -13.16 -0.97 -11.84
CA ASN A 117 -13.12 -0.61 -10.43
C ASN A 117 -13.52 0.87 -10.23
N MET A 118 -12.98 1.77 -11.06
CA MET A 118 -13.39 3.18 -11.05
C MET A 118 -14.88 3.33 -11.34
N LEU A 119 -15.43 2.63 -12.33
CA LEU A 119 -16.87 2.69 -12.63
C LEU A 119 -17.73 2.28 -11.44
N ALA A 120 -17.36 1.21 -10.74
CA ALA A 120 -18.06 0.78 -9.53
C ALA A 120 -17.95 1.83 -8.42
N GLY A 121 -16.76 2.43 -8.25
CA GLY A 121 -16.53 3.53 -7.32
C GLY A 121 -17.39 4.75 -7.61
N GLU A 122 -17.45 5.21 -8.86
CA GLU A 122 -18.25 6.38 -9.26
C GLU A 122 -19.77 6.14 -9.07
N ILE A 123 -20.26 4.92 -9.33
CA ILE A 123 -21.66 4.56 -9.07
C ILE A 123 -21.99 4.67 -7.58
N GLN A 124 -21.07 4.19 -6.73
CA GLN A 124 -21.25 4.28 -5.28
C GLN A 124 -21.14 5.72 -4.79
N ALA A 125 -20.15 6.47 -5.28
CA ALA A 125 -19.94 7.87 -4.91
C ALA A 125 -21.14 8.75 -5.29
N GLU A 126 -21.73 8.57 -6.47
CA GLU A 126 -22.95 9.28 -6.87
C GLU A 126 -24.09 9.05 -5.88
N LYS A 127 -24.28 7.79 -5.43
CA LYS A 127 -25.28 7.46 -4.41
C LYS A 127 -24.94 8.12 -3.07
N ASP A 128 -23.71 7.98 -2.60
CA ASP A 128 -23.28 8.52 -1.31
C ASP A 128 -23.38 10.06 -1.28
N LYS A 129 -23.08 10.74 -2.40
CA LYS A 129 -23.23 12.19 -2.53
C LYS A 129 -24.70 12.61 -2.59
N SER A 130 -25.58 11.81 -3.18
CA SER A 130 -27.03 12.03 -3.12
C SER A 130 -27.53 11.92 -1.68
N ASP A 131 -27.19 10.84 -0.98
CA ASP A 131 -27.57 10.60 0.41
C ASP A 131 -27.04 11.74 1.32
N ALA A 132 -25.78 12.18 1.12
CA ALA A 132 -25.19 13.29 1.85
C ALA A 132 -25.84 14.66 1.54
N SER A 133 -26.28 14.87 0.29
CA SER A 133 -27.02 16.08 -0.12
C SER A 133 -28.34 16.18 0.65
N GLU A 134 -29.10 15.09 0.75
CA GLU A 134 -30.36 15.04 1.50
C GLU A 134 -30.16 15.34 2.99
N VAL A 135 -29.10 14.78 3.60
CA VAL A 135 -28.73 15.05 4.99
C VAL A 135 -28.39 16.54 5.18
N ALA A 136 -27.54 17.11 4.34
CA ALA A 136 -27.14 18.52 4.44
C ALA A 136 -28.34 19.46 4.28
N PHE A 137 -29.28 19.13 3.39
CA PHE A 137 -30.53 19.87 3.24
C PHE A 137 -31.39 19.78 4.52
N GLY A 138 -31.53 18.59 5.10
CA GLY A 138 -32.27 18.38 6.35
C GLY A 138 -31.69 19.13 7.55
N GLU A 139 -30.37 19.34 7.58
CA GLU A 139 -29.67 20.13 8.60
C GLU A 139 -29.69 21.64 8.33
N GLY A 140 -30.15 22.08 7.15
CA GLY A 140 -30.12 23.48 6.73
C GLY A 140 -28.71 23.98 6.39
N ASN A 141 -27.77 23.09 6.07
CA ASN A 141 -26.42 23.45 5.62
C ASN A 141 -26.40 23.67 4.10
N ASP A 142 -26.81 24.87 3.67
CA ASP A 142 -26.95 25.24 2.25
C ASP A 142 -25.65 25.12 1.46
N GLU A 143 -24.50 25.40 2.07
CA GLU A 143 -23.20 25.34 1.40
C GLU A 143 -22.81 23.89 1.10
N ALA A 144 -22.92 23.01 2.11
CA ALA A 144 -22.68 21.59 1.95
C ALA A 144 -23.66 20.96 0.96
N PHE A 145 -24.95 21.28 1.05
CA PHE A 145 -25.98 20.81 0.11
C PHE A 145 -25.61 21.14 -1.34
N LYS A 146 -25.28 22.42 -1.63
CA LYS A 146 -24.90 22.85 -2.99
C LYS A 146 -23.65 22.13 -3.49
N PHE A 147 -22.68 21.90 -2.60
CA PHE A 147 -21.46 21.21 -2.97
C PHE A 147 -21.70 19.72 -3.25
N PHE A 148 -22.47 19.04 -2.40
CA PHE A 148 -22.84 17.63 -2.62
C PHE A 148 -23.67 17.44 -3.90
N GLU A 149 -24.63 18.33 -4.17
CA GLU A 149 -25.38 18.36 -5.43
C GLU A 149 -24.50 18.50 -6.67
N LYS A 150 -23.47 19.36 -6.58
CA LYS A 150 -22.52 19.55 -7.68
C LYS A 150 -21.63 18.32 -7.85
N SER A 151 -21.06 17.81 -6.75
CA SER A 151 -20.19 16.63 -6.74
C SER A 151 -20.93 15.40 -7.28
N MET A 152 -22.19 15.18 -6.91
CA MET A 152 -23.02 14.08 -7.45
C MET A 152 -23.16 14.16 -8.99
N LYS A 153 -23.36 15.38 -9.54
CA LYS A 153 -23.41 15.60 -11.00
C LYS A 153 -22.05 15.35 -11.66
N ASP A 154 -20.96 15.67 -10.96
CA ASP A 154 -19.61 15.35 -11.41
C ASP A 154 -19.40 13.83 -11.46
N GLU A 155 -19.81 13.06 -10.43
CA GLU A 155 -19.67 11.59 -10.43
C GLU A 155 -20.54 10.94 -11.51
N THR A 156 -21.74 11.48 -11.77
CA THR A 156 -22.59 11.06 -12.89
C THR A 156 -21.83 11.22 -14.21
N ARG A 157 -21.16 12.37 -14.42
CA ARG A 157 -20.35 12.62 -15.61
C ARG A 157 -19.15 11.66 -15.69
N HIS A 158 -18.48 11.40 -14.57
CA HIS A 158 -17.34 10.48 -14.51
C HIS A 158 -17.76 9.05 -14.88
N LYS A 159 -18.81 8.52 -14.25
CA LYS A 159 -19.43 7.23 -14.56
C LYS A 159 -19.73 7.07 -16.04
N GLU A 160 -20.42 8.04 -16.65
CA GLU A 160 -20.77 7.98 -18.08
C GLU A 160 -19.54 8.10 -18.99
N GLY A 161 -18.56 8.91 -18.61
CA GLY A 161 -17.26 9.00 -19.28
C GLY A 161 -16.50 7.67 -19.28
N ILE A 162 -16.45 7.00 -18.13
CA ILE A 162 -15.78 5.70 -17.97
C ILE A 162 -16.47 4.62 -18.81
N LYS A 163 -17.82 4.53 -18.78
CA LYS A 163 -18.57 3.61 -19.65
C LYS A 163 -18.22 3.79 -21.12
N LYS A 164 -18.14 5.04 -21.58
CA LYS A 164 -17.75 5.36 -22.96
C LYS A 164 -16.33 4.90 -23.27
N ILE A 165 -15.36 5.12 -22.39
CA ILE A 165 -13.97 4.69 -22.61
C ILE A 165 -13.85 3.15 -22.58
N LEU A 166 -14.55 2.47 -21.66
CA LEU A 166 -14.60 1.01 -21.61
C LEU A 166 -15.14 0.40 -22.90
N SER A 167 -16.19 0.97 -23.48
CA SER A 167 -16.73 0.49 -24.77
C SER A 167 -15.72 0.60 -25.92
N LYS A 168 -14.88 1.66 -25.91
CA LYS A 168 -13.81 1.84 -26.91
C LYS A 168 -12.65 0.87 -26.71
N LEU A 169 -12.39 0.45 -25.47
CA LEU A 169 -11.36 -0.55 -25.17
C LEU A 169 -11.79 -1.93 -25.67
N GLN A 170 -13.05 -2.32 -25.43
CA GLN A 170 -13.62 -3.60 -25.89
C GLN A 170 -13.69 -3.73 -27.42
N ALA A 171 -13.86 -2.62 -28.14
CA ALA A 171 -13.87 -2.62 -29.59
C ALA A 171 -12.49 -2.86 -30.25
N LYS A 172 -11.42 -2.92 -29.44
CA LYS A 172 -10.04 -3.18 -29.90
C LYS A 172 -9.58 -4.61 -29.66
N ASP A 173 -10.34 -5.39 -28.88
CA ASP A 173 -10.11 -6.81 -28.61
C ASP A 173 -10.79 -7.67 -29.70
#